data_AF-A0A4Y8TZ57-F1
#
_entry.id   AF-A0A4Y8TZ57-F1
#
_cell.length_a   1.000
_cell.length_b   1.000
_cell.length_c   1.000
_cell.angle_alpha   90.00
_cell.angle_beta   90.00
_cell.angle_gamma   90.00
#
_symmetry.space_group_name_H-M   'P 1'
#
loop_
_entity.id
_entity.type
_entity.pdbx_description
1 polymer ?
#
loop_
_entity_poly.entity_id
_entity_poly.type
_entity_poly.pdbx_seq_one_letter_code
_entity_poly.pdbx_strand_id
1 'polypeptide(L)'
;MNLIAAGSLTPNKNVAAALEVIAELVRRGKQPTLHIVGEGNQSEALVQKVDELELGAHVVFHGYSDQLPRHFASCTAQLFTSTNEGQALVILEAQAQGCIPVSFDINFGPSDSITDGHNGFLVPHGDIQAMADRVQSLMDDPTLAAELSENARNFASEYQSRDLVSRWEETLSLTKMLKNLGAKNRVPHFEAKLRGVDFLDGQRLHVRVEHQAQLEELPEKAIFELVFINRRSNEEIASVAASSVDEQLAVFDLEQALLGETQEQDAAVDMSLRLRIGKAMELKRLGLPESKILPYFTKHKNLSFNRRG
;
A
#
# COMPACT_ATOMS: atom_id res chain seq x y z
N MET A 1 -1.36 -44.47 -2.95
CA MET A 1 -1.94 -43.30 -2.24
C MET A 1 -2.25 -42.25 -3.28
N ASN A 2 -3.40 -41.57 -3.18
CA ASN A 2 -3.75 -40.48 -4.08
C ASN A 2 -3.25 -39.15 -3.50
N LEU A 3 -2.52 -38.40 -4.32
CA LEU A 3 -1.97 -37.08 -4.04
C LEU A 3 -2.55 -36.08 -5.03
N ILE A 4 -2.57 -34.80 -4.70
CA ILE A 4 -3.12 -33.77 -5.58
C ILE A 4 -2.23 -32.53 -5.67
N ALA A 5 -2.06 -32.00 -6.88
CA ALA A 5 -1.58 -30.64 -7.12
C ALA A 5 -2.72 -29.87 -7.81
N ALA A 6 -3.15 -28.77 -7.21
CA ALA A 6 -4.34 -28.03 -7.64
C ALA A 6 -4.04 -26.53 -7.81
N GLY A 7 -4.50 -25.95 -8.91
CA GLY A 7 -4.38 -24.52 -9.21
C GLY A 7 -4.00 -24.24 -10.67
N SER A 8 -3.76 -22.97 -10.99
CA SER A 8 -3.29 -22.58 -12.32
C SER A 8 -1.96 -23.24 -12.66
N LEU A 9 -1.81 -23.81 -13.86
CA LEU A 9 -0.55 -24.42 -14.29
C LEU A 9 0.38 -23.34 -14.85
N THR A 10 0.92 -22.53 -13.96
CA THR A 10 1.83 -21.41 -14.25
C THR A 10 3.20 -21.65 -13.60
N PRO A 11 4.28 -21.01 -14.09
CA PRO A 11 5.63 -21.26 -13.59
C PRO A 11 5.78 -21.08 -12.07
N ASN A 12 5.08 -20.10 -11.49
CA ASN A 12 5.16 -19.83 -10.06
C ASN A 12 4.57 -20.96 -9.20
N LYS A 13 3.57 -21.71 -9.69
CA LYS A 13 3.01 -22.87 -8.96
C LYS A 13 3.95 -24.08 -8.97
N ASN A 14 4.91 -24.11 -9.91
CA ASN A 14 5.99 -25.07 -9.97
C ASN A 14 5.52 -26.52 -9.76
N VAL A 15 4.50 -26.94 -10.52
CA VAL A 15 3.97 -28.32 -10.49
C VAL A 15 5.03 -29.33 -10.95
N ALA A 16 6.07 -28.88 -11.68
CA ALA A 16 7.22 -29.70 -12.02
C ALA A 16 7.94 -30.27 -10.77
N ALA A 17 8.08 -29.48 -9.69
CA ALA A 17 8.61 -29.99 -8.43
C ALA A 17 7.73 -31.07 -7.81
N ALA A 18 6.40 -30.99 -7.95
CA ALA A 18 5.51 -32.05 -7.49
C ALA A 18 5.77 -33.36 -8.26
N LEU A 19 6.02 -33.29 -9.58
CA LEU A 19 6.43 -34.45 -10.38
C LEU A 19 7.76 -35.04 -9.91
N GLU A 20 8.74 -34.21 -9.54
CA GLU A 20 10.02 -34.67 -9.00
C GLU A 20 9.85 -35.39 -7.65
N VAL A 21 8.92 -34.94 -6.81
CA VAL A 21 8.54 -35.66 -5.57
C VAL A 21 7.94 -37.02 -5.89
N ILE A 22 7.08 -37.11 -6.91
CA ILE A 22 6.51 -38.40 -7.35
C ILE A 22 7.61 -39.34 -7.85
N ALA A 23 8.53 -38.85 -8.68
CA ALA A 23 9.67 -39.64 -9.17
C ALA A 23 10.51 -40.18 -8.00
N GLU A 24 10.77 -39.36 -6.99
CA GLU A 24 11.50 -39.78 -5.80
C GLU A 24 10.76 -40.87 -5.02
N LEU A 25 9.45 -40.74 -4.81
CA LEU A 25 8.64 -41.77 -4.14
C LEU A 25 8.63 -43.09 -4.93
N VAL A 26 8.52 -43.03 -6.25
CA VAL A 26 8.59 -44.21 -7.14
C VAL A 26 9.96 -44.88 -7.03
N ARG A 27 11.06 -44.10 -7.02
CA ARG A 27 12.42 -44.59 -6.82
C ARG A 27 12.59 -45.32 -5.48
N ARG A 28 11.85 -44.91 -4.44
CA ARG A 28 11.78 -45.56 -3.12
C ARG A 28 10.86 -46.80 -3.08
N GLY A 29 10.34 -47.24 -4.23
CA GLY A 29 9.47 -48.40 -4.36
C GLY A 29 8.02 -48.17 -3.94
N LYS A 30 7.59 -46.90 -3.82
CA LYS A 30 6.19 -46.55 -3.54
C LYS A 30 5.37 -46.48 -4.84
N GLN A 31 4.05 -46.56 -4.71
CA GLN A 31 3.11 -46.43 -5.82
C GLN A 31 2.09 -45.29 -5.56
N PRO A 32 2.55 -44.02 -5.63
CA PRO A 32 1.64 -42.87 -5.54
C PRO A 32 0.92 -42.62 -6.88
N THR A 33 -0.22 -41.94 -6.81
CA THR A 33 -0.90 -41.36 -7.99
C THR A 33 -1.08 -39.86 -7.73
N LEU A 34 -0.52 -39.01 -8.58
CA LEU A 34 -0.69 -37.56 -8.54
C LEU A 34 -1.81 -37.13 -9.48
N HIS A 35 -2.85 -36.54 -8.91
CA HIS A 35 -3.92 -35.88 -9.63
C HIS A 35 -3.54 -34.41 -9.83
N ILE A 36 -3.43 -33.98 -11.08
CA ILE A 36 -3.16 -32.58 -11.43
C ILE A 36 -4.47 -31.95 -11.89
N VAL A 37 -4.96 -30.96 -11.14
CA VAL A 37 -6.24 -30.27 -11.38
C VAL A 37 -6.00 -28.80 -11.65
N GLY A 38 -6.40 -28.33 -12.82
CA GLY A 38 -6.20 -26.97 -13.31
C GLY A 38 -5.63 -26.91 -14.71
N GLU A 39 -5.48 -25.69 -15.21
CA GLU A 39 -5.00 -25.37 -16.55
C GLU A 39 -4.05 -24.18 -16.52
N GLY A 40 -3.20 -24.05 -17.54
CA GLY A 40 -2.31 -22.92 -17.69
C GLY A 40 -1.27 -23.12 -18.78
N ASN A 41 -0.37 -22.15 -18.92
CA ASN A 41 0.64 -22.14 -19.98
C ASN A 41 1.78 -23.16 -19.77
N GLN A 42 1.79 -23.89 -18.65
CA GLN A 42 2.76 -24.96 -18.40
C GLN A 42 2.23 -26.35 -18.74
N SER A 43 0.97 -26.51 -19.19
CA SER A 43 0.37 -27.84 -19.43
C SER A 43 1.22 -28.73 -20.34
N GLU A 44 1.67 -28.22 -21.49
CA GLU A 44 2.49 -29.00 -22.44
C GLU A 44 3.86 -29.38 -21.84
N ALA A 45 4.51 -28.44 -21.16
CA ALA A 45 5.80 -28.69 -20.50
C ALA A 45 5.67 -29.74 -19.38
N LEU A 46 4.56 -29.75 -18.65
CA LEU A 46 4.31 -30.75 -17.60
C LEU A 46 4.08 -32.14 -18.19
N VAL A 47 3.37 -32.25 -19.33
CA VAL A 47 3.22 -33.54 -20.03
C VAL A 47 4.58 -34.06 -20.50
N GLN A 48 5.41 -33.22 -21.11
CA GLN A 48 6.77 -33.60 -21.51
C GLN A 48 7.60 -34.05 -20.31
N LYS A 49 7.51 -33.33 -19.19
CA LYS A 49 8.21 -33.70 -17.94
C LYS A 49 7.76 -35.04 -17.37
N VAL A 50 6.47 -35.39 -17.51
CA VAL A 50 5.95 -36.71 -17.12
C VAL A 50 6.58 -37.81 -17.97
N ASP A 51 6.71 -37.59 -19.29
CA ASP A 51 7.37 -38.54 -20.19
C ASP A 51 8.86 -38.67 -19.88
N GLU A 52 9.55 -37.56 -19.66
CA GLU A 52 10.99 -37.52 -19.28
C GLU A 52 11.29 -38.28 -17.99
N LEU A 53 10.37 -38.21 -17.02
CA LEU A 53 10.50 -38.89 -15.72
C LEU A 53 9.88 -40.30 -15.72
N GLU A 54 9.34 -40.75 -16.85
CA GLU A 54 8.66 -42.05 -17.01
C GLU A 54 7.48 -42.25 -16.02
N LEU A 55 6.75 -41.17 -15.71
CA LEU A 55 5.68 -41.14 -14.69
C LEU A 55 4.26 -41.38 -15.23
N GLY A 56 4.10 -41.84 -16.47
CA GLY A 56 2.79 -41.95 -17.13
C GLY A 56 1.75 -42.79 -16.36
N ALA A 57 2.18 -43.81 -15.59
CA ALA A 57 1.29 -44.62 -14.75
C ALA A 57 0.93 -43.97 -13.40
N HIS A 58 1.62 -42.89 -13.02
CA HIS A 58 1.54 -42.24 -11.72
C HIS A 58 0.88 -40.86 -11.76
N VAL A 59 0.52 -40.34 -12.94
CA VAL A 59 -0.01 -38.98 -13.09
C VAL A 59 -1.32 -38.98 -13.87
N VAL A 60 -2.30 -38.24 -13.36
CA VAL A 60 -3.61 -38.05 -14.03
C VAL A 60 -3.89 -36.56 -14.12
N PHE A 61 -3.98 -36.04 -15.35
CA PHE A 61 -4.42 -34.67 -15.62
C PHE A 61 -5.94 -34.61 -15.72
N HIS A 62 -6.57 -33.73 -14.95
CA HIS A 62 -8.03 -33.52 -14.93
C HIS A 62 -8.48 -32.30 -15.72
N GLY A 63 -7.54 -31.43 -16.13
CA GLY A 63 -7.87 -30.11 -16.67
C GLY A 63 -8.53 -29.22 -15.61
N TYR A 64 -9.24 -28.17 -16.06
CA TYR A 64 -10.00 -27.31 -15.16
C TYR A 64 -11.20 -28.06 -14.56
N SER A 65 -11.46 -27.85 -13.26
CA SER A 65 -12.59 -28.43 -12.54
C SER A 65 -13.23 -27.40 -11.63
N ASP A 66 -14.55 -27.25 -11.73
CA ASP A 66 -15.38 -26.45 -10.82
C ASP A 66 -15.74 -27.22 -9.53
N GLN A 67 -15.38 -28.50 -9.45
CA GLN A 67 -15.65 -29.40 -8.32
C GLN A 67 -14.37 -29.73 -7.55
N LEU A 68 -13.47 -28.76 -7.42
CA LEU A 68 -12.19 -28.94 -6.74
C LEU A 68 -12.30 -29.57 -5.32
N PRO A 69 -13.30 -29.23 -4.47
CA PRO A 69 -13.50 -29.92 -3.19
C PRO A 69 -13.66 -31.45 -3.31
N ARG A 70 -14.28 -31.96 -4.39
CA ARG A 70 -14.42 -33.41 -4.60
C ARG A 70 -13.09 -34.08 -4.92
N HIS A 71 -12.19 -33.38 -5.63
CA HIS A 71 -10.84 -33.87 -5.88
C HIS A 71 -10.00 -33.88 -4.60
N PHE A 72 -10.12 -32.86 -3.75
CA PHE A 72 -9.46 -32.88 -2.45
C PHE A 72 -9.97 -34.03 -1.57
N ALA A 73 -11.29 -34.22 -1.50
CA ALA A 73 -11.90 -35.29 -0.69
C ALA A 73 -11.49 -36.71 -1.13
N SER A 74 -11.03 -36.90 -2.38
CA SER A 74 -10.56 -38.20 -2.89
C SER A 74 -9.05 -38.42 -2.75
N CYS A 75 -8.30 -37.41 -2.27
CA CYS A 75 -6.85 -37.44 -2.14
C CYS A 75 -6.42 -37.34 -0.68
N THR A 76 -5.37 -38.06 -0.31
CA THR A 76 -4.86 -38.05 1.06
C THR A 76 -4.11 -36.75 1.37
N ALA A 77 -3.27 -36.29 0.44
CA ALA A 77 -2.43 -35.13 0.65
C ALA A 77 -2.32 -34.26 -0.61
N GLN A 78 -2.18 -32.96 -0.39
CA GLN A 78 -1.92 -31.96 -1.41
C GLN A 78 -0.41 -31.67 -1.44
N LEU A 79 0.19 -31.69 -2.63
CA LEU A 79 1.55 -31.18 -2.86
C LEU A 79 1.46 -29.72 -3.25
N PHE A 80 1.87 -28.84 -2.35
CA PHE A 80 1.90 -27.40 -2.57
C PHE A 80 3.33 -26.93 -2.85
N THR A 81 3.71 -26.91 -4.12
CA THR A 81 5.08 -26.64 -4.57
C THR A 81 5.30 -25.22 -5.08
N SER A 82 4.39 -24.30 -4.76
CA SER A 82 4.48 -22.90 -5.21
C SER A 82 5.78 -22.23 -4.75
N THR A 83 6.20 -21.22 -5.51
CA THR A 83 7.40 -20.40 -5.26
C THR A 83 7.06 -19.04 -4.66
N ASN A 84 5.83 -18.56 -4.84
CA ASN A 84 5.33 -17.33 -4.23
C ASN A 84 3.80 -17.36 -4.15
N GLU A 85 3.26 -16.77 -3.09
CA GLU A 85 1.83 -16.62 -2.85
C GLU A 85 1.53 -15.35 -2.06
N GLY A 86 0.27 -14.91 -2.13
CA GLY A 86 -0.27 -13.94 -1.18
C GLY A 86 -0.75 -14.62 0.10
N GLN A 87 -1.75 -15.50 -0.01
CA GLN A 87 -2.38 -16.18 1.13
C GLN A 87 -2.55 -17.70 0.94
N ALA A 88 -2.39 -18.21 -0.30
CA ALA A 88 -2.53 -19.63 -0.61
C ALA A 88 -3.88 -20.28 -0.21
N LEU A 89 -5.03 -19.67 -0.58
CA LEU A 89 -6.37 -20.15 -0.23
C LEU A 89 -6.64 -21.63 -0.57
N VAL A 90 -5.98 -22.15 -1.61
CA VAL A 90 -6.10 -23.55 -2.03
C VAL A 90 -5.61 -24.55 -0.96
N ILE A 91 -4.76 -24.12 -0.01
CA ILE A 91 -4.38 -24.91 1.17
C ILE A 91 -5.58 -25.04 2.12
N LEU A 92 -6.29 -23.94 2.39
CA LEU A 92 -7.49 -23.95 3.24
C LEU A 92 -8.61 -24.78 2.61
N GLU A 93 -8.76 -24.73 1.29
CA GLU A 93 -9.73 -25.56 0.54
C GLU A 93 -9.40 -27.06 0.67
N ALA A 94 -8.11 -27.43 0.57
CA ALA A 94 -7.66 -28.81 0.79
C ALA A 94 -7.92 -29.26 2.23
N GLN A 95 -7.52 -28.44 3.20
CA GLN A 95 -7.73 -28.70 4.63
C GLN A 95 -9.21 -28.87 4.99
N ALA A 96 -10.10 -28.07 4.39
CA ALA A 96 -11.55 -28.17 4.60
C ALA A 96 -12.13 -29.54 4.18
N GLN A 97 -11.47 -30.25 3.27
CA GLN A 97 -11.84 -31.60 2.86
C GLN A 97 -11.01 -32.70 3.56
N GLY A 98 -10.14 -32.31 4.49
CA GLY A 98 -9.20 -33.20 5.17
C GLY A 98 -8.04 -33.68 4.30
N CYS A 99 -7.80 -33.03 3.17
CA CYS A 99 -6.63 -33.30 2.34
C CYS A 99 -5.43 -32.58 2.96
N ILE A 100 -4.41 -33.35 3.37
CA ILE A 100 -3.30 -32.86 4.19
C ILE A 100 -2.35 -32.04 3.32
N PRO A 101 -2.12 -30.74 3.58
CA PRO A 101 -1.19 -29.96 2.80
C PRO A 101 0.26 -30.30 3.17
N VAL A 102 1.08 -30.59 2.16
CA VAL A 102 2.54 -30.71 2.25
C VAL A 102 3.14 -29.62 1.37
N SER A 103 3.71 -28.60 2.00
CA SER A 103 4.04 -27.35 1.34
C SER A 103 5.52 -27.01 1.46
N PHE A 104 6.08 -26.39 0.43
CA PHE A 104 7.29 -25.58 0.61
C PHE A 104 7.00 -24.43 1.60
N ASP A 105 7.96 -24.16 2.46
CA ASP A 105 7.94 -23.04 3.39
C ASP A 105 8.43 -21.78 2.65
N ILE A 106 7.45 -21.04 2.11
CA ILE A 106 7.65 -19.81 1.36
C ILE A 106 6.97 -18.65 2.08
N ASN A 107 7.54 -17.46 1.96
CA ASN A 107 6.86 -16.23 2.36
C ASN A 107 6.00 -15.73 1.19
N PHE A 108 4.68 -15.55 1.33
CA PHE A 108 3.80 -15.74 2.49
C PHE A 108 2.71 -16.80 2.19
N GLY A 109 1.89 -17.18 3.17
CA GLY A 109 0.69 -18.01 2.95
C GLY A 109 0.73 -19.37 3.63
N PRO A 110 1.63 -20.31 3.26
CA PRO A 110 1.64 -21.66 3.84
C PRO A 110 1.78 -21.67 5.37
N SER A 111 2.71 -20.90 5.93
CA SER A 111 2.93 -20.81 7.37
C SER A 111 1.75 -20.20 8.14
N ASP A 112 0.84 -19.50 7.47
CA ASP A 112 -0.36 -18.92 8.10
C ASP A 112 -1.48 -19.95 8.26
N SER A 113 -1.44 -21.05 7.48
CA SER A 113 -2.47 -22.09 7.44
C SER A 113 -1.98 -23.46 7.91
N ILE A 114 -0.67 -23.68 7.92
CA ILE A 114 -0.04 -24.96 8.28
C ILE A 114 0.78 -24.80 9.56
N THR A 115 0.44 -25.61 10.56
CA THR A 115 1.28 -25.90 11.72
C THR A 115 1.99 -27.21 11.47
N ASP A 116 3.32 -27.15 11.26
CA ASP A 116 4.13 -28.31 10.85
C ASP A 116 3.95 -29.51 11.80
N GLY A 117 3.68 -30.67 11.21
CA GLY A 117 3.46 -31.92 11.93
C GLY A 117 2.12 -32.04 12.66
N HIS A 118 1.28 -31.01 12.62
CA HIS A 118 -0.02 -31.02 13.31
C HIS A 118 -1.20 -31.11 12.34
N ASN A 119 -1.29 -30.19 11.37
CA ASN A 119 -2.40 -30.14 10.39
C ASN A 119 -1.91 -30.17 8.93
N GLY A 120 -0.64 -30.55 8.74
CA GLY A 120 0.09 -30.52 7.48
C GLY A 120 1.60 -30.52 7.73
N PHE A 121 2.37 -30.32 6.68
CA PHE A 121 3.83 -30.22 6.76
C PHE A 121 4.37 -29.00 6.02
N LEU A 122 5.37 -28.36 6.62
CA LEU A 122 6.20 -27.34 6.00
C LEU A 122 7.61 -27.91 5.80
N VAL A 123 8.12 -27.81 4.57
CA VAL A 123 9.48 -28.26 4.24
C VAL A 123 10.28 -27.13 3.61
N PRO A 124 11.62 -27.12 3.71
CA PRO A 124 12.42 -26.06 3.11
C PRO A 124 12.11 -25.85 1.63
N HIS A 125 12.10 -24.59 1.18
CA HIS A 125 11.76 -24.25 -0.19
C HIS A 125 12.67 -24.96 -1.21
N GLY A 126 12.07 -25.69 -2.15
CA GLY A 126 12.77 -26.43 -3.20
C GLY A 126 13.32 -27.79 -2.75
N ASP A 127 13.14 -28.19 -1.49
CA ASP A 127 13.62 -29.48 -0.99
C ASP A 127 12.65 -30.62 -1.33
N ILE A 128 12.87 -31.22 -2.50
CA ILE A 128 12.12 -32.36 -3.02
C ILE A 128 12.23 -33.59 -2.10
N GLN A 129 13.40 -33.81 -1.50
CA GLN A 129 13.63 -34.98 -0.65
C GLN A 129 12.87 -34.85 0.66
N ALA A 130 12.92 -33.67 1.29
CA ALA A 130 12.14 -33.42 2.50
C ALA A 130 10.63 -33.53 2.24
N MET A 131 10.14 -33.02 1.11
CA MET A 131 8.72 -33.20 0.74
C MET A 131 8.37 -34.69 0.56
N ALA A 132 9.21 -35.45 -0.15
CA ALA A 132 9.01 -36.88 -0.35
C ALA A 132 9.05 -37.66 0.99
N ASP A 133 9.91 -37.28 1.94
CA ASP A 133 9.97 -37.88 3.27
C ASP A 133 8.66 -37.69 4.04
N ARG A 134 8.09 -36.48 4.00
CA ARG A 134 6.80 -36.19 4.63
C ARG A 134 5.66 -36.96 4.00
N VAL A 135 5.59 -37.01 2.67
CA VAL A 135 4.57 -37.80 1.96
C VAL A 135 4.72 -39.28 2.28
N GLN A 136 5.95 -39.80 2.28
CA GLN A 136 6.20 -41.19 2.63
C GLN A 136 5.76 -41.51 4.06
N SER A 137 5.96 -40.61 5.02
CA SER A 137 5.50 -40.83 6.40
C SER A 137 3.98 -41.00 6.48
N LEU A 138 3.23 -40.24 5.67
CA LEU A 138 1.77 -40.41 5.55
C LEU A 138 1.39 -41.73 4.87
N MET A 139 2.19 -42.20 3.91
CA MET A 139 1.99 -43.49 3.25
C MET A 139 2.25 -44.68 4.18
N ASP A 140 3.22 -44.54 5.08
CA ASP A 140 3.69 -45.61 5.95
C ASP A 140 2.93 -45.67 7.28
N ASP A 141 2.30 -44.56 7.72
CA ASP A 141 1.49 -44.48 8.93
C ASP A 141 0.07 -43.91 8.66
N PRO A 142 -0.93 -44.79 8.46
CA PRO A 142 -2.32 -44.38 8.30
C PRO A 142 -2.93 -43.67 9.53
N THR A 143 -2.39 -43.90 10.73
CA THR A 143 -2.87 -43.26 11.96
C THR A 143 -2.46 -41.79 11.96
N LEU A 144 -1.20 -41.51 11.64
CA LEU A 144 -0.70 -40.16 11.44
C LEU A 144 -1.52 -39.42 10.36
N ALA A 145 -1.79 -40.08 9.23
CA ALA A 145 -2.60 -39.49 8.17
C ALA A 145 -4.03 -39.16 8.64
N ALA A 146 -4.67 -40.04 9.40
CA ALA A 146 -6.01 -39.79 9.94
C ALA A 146 -6.02 -38.59 10.93
N GLU A 147 -5.03 -38.54 11.82
CA GLU A 147 -4.86 -37.46 12.80
C GLU A 147 -4.65 -36.10 12.12
N LEU A 148 -3.68 -36.00 11.20
CA LEU A 148 -3.40 -34.76 10.48
C LEU A 148 -4.59 -34.32 9.61
N SER A 149 -5.34 -35.27 9.03
CA SER A 149 -6.54 -34.99 8.25
C SER A 149 -7.66 -34.38 9.11
N GLU A 150 -7.83 -34.86 10.34
CA GLU A 150 -8.79 -34.29 11.29
C GLU A 150 -8.37 -32.90 11.77
N ASN A 151 -7.10 -32.73 12.12
CA ASN A 151 -6.56 -31.42 12.52
C ASN A 151 -6.66 -30.39 11.38
N ALA A 152 -6.44 -30.81 10.13
CA ALA A 152 -6.64 -29.98 8.95
C ALA A 152 -8.09 -29.48 8.84
N ARG A 153 -9.08 -30.36 9.00
CA ARG A 153 -10.51 -29.96 8.99
C ARG A 153 -10.85 -29.00 10.11
N ASN A 154 -10.34 -29.25 11.31
CA ASN A 154 -10.56 -28.39 12.49
C ASN A 154 -9.99 -27.00 12.24
N PHE A 155 -8.76 -26.90 11.74
CA PHE A 155 -8.13 -25.62 11.40
C PHE A 155 -8.94 -24.83 10.36
N ALA A 156 -9.38 -25.49 9.29
CA ALA A 156 -10.20 -24.84 8.26
C ALA A 156 -11.54 -24.34 8.82
N SER A 157 -12.18 -25.10 9.71
CA SER A 157 -13.42 -24.69 10.39
C SER A 157 -13.20 -23.46 11.29
N GLU A 158 -12.13 -23.46 12.10
CA GLU A 158 -11.76 -22.32 12.92
C GLU A 158 -11.47 -21.08 12.07
N TYR A 159 -10.75 -21.24 10.97
CA TYR A 159 -10.47 -20.15 10.03
C TYR A 159 -11.75 -19.54 9.46
N GLN A 160 -12.72 -20.38 9.05
CA GLN A 160 -14.04 -19.93 8.57
C GLN A 160 -14.86 -19.23 9.65
N SER A 161 -14.71 -19.63 10.92
CA SER A 161 -15.44 -19.03 12.04
C SER A 161 -14.95 -17.62 12.42
N ARG A 162 -13.83 -17.16 11.86
CA ARG A 162 -13.28 -15.84 12.13
C ARG A 162 -14.25 -14.76 11.68
N ASP A 163 -14.56 -13.83 12.58
CA ASP A 163 -15.44 -12.70 12.30
C ASP A 163 -14.71 -11.61 11.50
N LEU A 164 -14.48 -11.92 10.21
CA LEU A 164 -13.89 -10.99 9.26
C LEU A 164 -14.77 -9.76 9.04
N VAL A 165 -16.10 -9.91 9.16
CA VAL A 165 -17.06 -8.82 8.96
C VAL A 165 -16.87 -7.76 10.04
N SER A 166 -16.86 -8.13 11.32
CA SER A 166 -16.63 -7.18 12.41
C SER A 166 -15.27 -6.49 12.30
N ARG A 167 -14.22 -7.22 11.89
CA ARG A 167 -12.89 -6.62 11.65
C ARG A 167 -12.90 -5.60 10.51
N TRP A 168 -13.65 -5.87 9.45
CA TRP A 168 -13.85 -4.90 8.37
C TRP A 168 -14.65 -3.69 8.84
N GLU A 169 -15.73 -3.89 9.59
CA GLU A 169 -16.54 -2.81 10.16
C GLU A 169 -15.71 -1.90 11.08
N GLU A 170 -14.90 -2.48 11.96
CA GLU A 170 -13.98 -1.75 12.83
C GLU A 170 -12.98 -0.92 12.00
N THR A 171 -12.35 -1.54 11.00
CA THR A 171 -11.37 -0.87 10.13
C THR A 171 -11.98 0.29 9.35
N LEU A 172 -13.18 0.09 8.80
CA LEU A 172 -13.92 1.13 8.07
C LEU A 172 -14.36 2.27 9.00
N SER A 173 -14.78 1.94 10.23
CA SER A 173 -15.14 2.91 11.26
C SER A 173 -13.94 3.78 11.64
N LEU A 174 -12.78 3.17 11.93
CA LEU A 174 -11.53 3.87 12.21
C LEU A 174 -11.11 4.77 11.05
N THR A 175 -11.22 4.28 9.80
CA THR A 175 -10.91 5.07 8.61
C THR A 175 -11.82 6.29 8.49
N LYS A 176 -13.13 6.15 8.77
CA LYS A 176 -14.08 7.27 8.78
C LYS A 176 -13.72 8.28 9.86
N MET A 177 -13.36 7.83 11.07
CA MET A 177 -12.90 8.69 12.15
C MET A 177 -11.65 9.49 11.76
N LEU A 178 -10.63 8.82 11.20
CA LEU A 178 -9.39 9.47 10.75
C LEU A 178 -9.64 10.47 9.62
N LYS A 179 -10.52 10.17 8.66
CA LYS A 179 -10.94 11.13 7.63
C LYS A 179 -11.65 12.35 8.23
N ASN A 180 -12.51 12.16 9.22
CA ASN A 180 -13.18 13.25 9.92
C ASN A 180 -12.21 14.11 10.74
N LEU A 181 -11.16 13.51 11.31
CA LEU A 181 -10.07 14.24 11.95
C LEU A 181 -9.26 15.05 10.92
N GLY A 182 -8.98 14.49 9.74
CA GLY A 182 -8.34 15.23 8.64
C GLY A 182 -9.21 16.33 8.03
N ALA A 183 -10.54 16.18 8.05
CA ALA A 183 -11.51 17.20 7.64
C ALA A 183 -11.59 18.39 8.62
N LYS A 184 -11.00 18.27 9.82
CA LYS A 184 -10.77 19.41 10.72
C LYS A 184 -9.60 20.31 10.28
N ASN A 185 -8.86 19.96 9.22
CA ASN A 185 -7.98 20.90 8.53
C ASN A 185 -8.81 21.89 7.68
N ARG A 186 -9.78 22.57 8.26
CA ARG A 186 -10.33 23.80 7.69
C ARG A 186 -9.49 24.93 8.24
N VAL A 187 -9.03 25.82 7.38
CA VAL A 187 -8.41 27.06 7.85
C VAL A 187 -9.54 27.94 8.40
N PRO A 188 -9.49 28.37 9.67
CA PRO A 188 -10.47 29.29 10.22
C PRO A 188 -10.41 30.62 9.47
N HIS A 189 -11.57 31.27 9.32
CA HIS A 189 -11.62 32.61 8.78
C HIS A 189 -10.80 33.57 9.64
N PHE A 190 -9.92 34.34 9.00
CA PHE A 190 -9.11 35.36 9.68
C PHE A 190 -9.13 36.67 8.90
N GLU A 191 -8.83 37.78 9.56
CA GLU A 191 -8.53 39.05 8.90
C GLU A 191 -7.03 39.27 8.82
N ALA A 192 -6.58 40.03 7.81
CA ALA A 192 -5.20 40.42 7.68
C ALA A 192 -5.06 41.87 7.20
N LYS A 193 -4.11 42.62 7.78
CA LYS A 193 -3.82 44.01 7.43
C LYS A 193 -2.32 44.25 7.41
N LEU A 194 -1.83 44.91 6.36
CA LEU A 194 -0.44 45.35 6.30
C LEU A 194 -0.22 46.45 7.35
N ARG A 195 0.72 46.26 8.28
CA ARG A 195 1.03 47.24 9.34
C ARG A 195 2.24 48.09 9.02
N GLY A 196 3.26 47.49 8.41
CA GLY A 196 4.50 48.19 8.13
C GLY A 196 5.40 47.42 7.19
N VAL A 197 6.26 48.18 6.51
CA VAL A 197 7.35 47.68 5.70
C VAL A 197 8.57 48.51 6.05
N ASP A 198 9.58 47.87 6.64
CA ASP A 198 10.82 48.50 7.07
C ASP A 198 12.00 47.99 6.23
N PHE A 199 13.02 48.83 6.04
CA PHE A 199 14.28 48.39 5.42
C PHE A 199 15.26 48.00 6.53
N LEU A 200 15.82 46.79 6.46
CA LEU A 200 16.77 46.32 7.49
C LEU A 200 18.21 46.74 7.19
N ASP A 201 18.65 46.61 5.93
CA ASP A 201 20.04 46.81 5.52
C ASP A 201 20.19 47.31 4.07
N GLY A 202 19.11 47.87 3.51
CA GLY A 202 19.06 48.38 2.14
C GLY A 202 18.86 47.32 1.06
N GLN A 203 18.91 46.02 1.40
CA GLN A 203 18.65 44.91 0.47
C GLN A 203 17.53 43.98 0.92
N ARG A 204 17.12 44.06 2.19
CA ARG A 204 16.01 43.28 2.74
C ARG A 204 14.88 44.16 3.26
N LEU A 205 13.64 43.76 2.94
CA LEU A 205 12.43 44.35 3.49
C LEU A 205 11.90 43.47 4.62
N HIS A 206 11.54 44.11 5.72
CA HIS A 206 10.85 43.50 6.84
C HIS A 206 9.38 43.88 6.77
N VAL A 207 8.53 42.93 6.44
CA VAL A 207 7.09 43.15 6.27
C VAL A 207 6.36 42.63 7.50
N ARG A 208 5.57 43.50 8.12
CA ARG A 208 4.75 43.16 9.30
C ARG A 208 3.28 43.16 8.91
N VAL A 209 2.63 42.02 9.07
CA VAL A 209 1.22 41.83 8.77
C VAL A 209 0.48 41.51 10.06
N GLU A 210 -0.49 42.35 10.41
CA GLU A 210 -1.43 42.04 11.48
C GLU A 210 -2.37 40.95 10.99
N HIS A 211 -2.48 39.88 11.76
CA HIS A 211 -3.45 38.83 11.55
C HIS A 211 -4.37 38.75 12.77
N GLN A 212 -5.64 38.41 12.53
CA GLN A 212 -6.61 38.15 13.59
C GLN A 212 -6.92 36.66 13.68
N ALA A 213 -5.91 35.81 13.47
CA ALA A 213 -6.07 34.36 13.58
C ALA A 213 -5.94 33.93 15.04
N GLN A 214 -6.84 33.07 15.51
CA GLN A 214 -6.79 32.49 16.84
C GLN A 214 -5.73 31.39 16.89
N LEU A 215 -4.48 31.73 17.19
CA LEU A 215 -3.35 30.79 17.11
C LEU A 215 -3.51 29.56 18.00
N GLU A 216 -4.17 29.68 19.15
CA GLU A 216 -4.46 28.55 20.07
C GLU A 216 -5.36 27.49 19.44
N GLU A 217 -6.18 27.85 18.45
CA GLU A 217 -7.06 26.94 17.72
C GLU A 217 -6.39 26.34 16.47
N LEU A 218 -5.17 26.80 16.14
CA LEU A 218 -4.42 26.30 15.00
C LEU A 218 -3.55 25.09 15.40
N PRO A 219 -3.45 24.06 14.54
CA PRO A 219 -2.51 22.97 14.79
C PRO A 219 -1.06 23.45 14.66
N GLU A 220 -0.11 22.79 15.33
CA GLU A 220 1.33 23.12 15.29
C GLU A 220 1.93 23.22 13.88
N LYS A 221 1.29 22.62 12.87
CA LYS A 221 1.71 22.64 11.47
C LYS A 221 1.09 23.78 10.64
N ALA A 222 0.45 24.76 11.26
CA ALA A 222 -0.08 25.92 10.56
C ALA A 222 1.07 26.81 10.06
N ILE A 223 1.01 27.25 8.79
CA ILE A 223 2.06 28.05 8.16
C ILE A 223 1.44 29.33 7.61
N PHE A 224 2.02 30.47 7.97
CA PHE A 224 1.75 31.77 7.36
C PHE A 224 2.75 32.06 6.25
N GLU A 225 2.25 32.44 5.08
CA GLU A 225 3.06 32.77 3.91
C GLU A 225 2.59 34.10 3.31
N LEU A 226 3.53 34.98 2.98
CA LEU A 226 3.27 36.17 2.19
C LEU A 226 3.36 35.77 0.72
N VAL A 227 2.26 35.93 -0.02
CA VAL A 227 2.12 35.47 -1.41
C VAL A 227 2.00 36.67 -2.35
N PHE A 228 2.72 36.61 -3.46
CA PHE A 228 2.72 37.62 -4.52
C PHE A 228 1.98 37.07 -5.72
N ILE A 229 0.90 37.75 -6.12
CA ILE A 229 0.00 37.30 -7.19
C ILE A 229 0.00 38.32 -8.32
N ASN A 230 0.11 37.85 -9.54
CA ASN A 230 -0.03 38.69 -10.72
C ASN A 230 -1.48 39.15 -10.86
N ARG A 231 -1.72 40.47 -10.91
CA ARG A 231 -3.10 40.98 -10.98
C ARG A 231 -3.84 40.65 -12.27
N ARG A 232 -3.15 40.44 -13.39
CA ARG A 232 -3.76 40.14 -14.69
C ARG A 232 -4.00 38.65 -14.88
N SER A 233 -2.98 37.82 -14.63
CA SER A 233 -3.09 36.36 -14.82
C SER A 233 -3.67 35.63 -13.61
N ASN A 234 -3.68 36.26 -12.43
CA ASN A 234 -4.06 35.65 -11.15
C ASN A 234 -3.17 34.45 -10.76
N GLU A 235 -1.96 34.38 -11.30
CA GLU A 235 -0.96 33.35 -10.98
C GLU A 235 -0.09 33.78 -9.79
N GLU A 236 0.28 32.82 -8.95
CA GLU A 236 1.29 33.00 -7.90
C GLU A 236 2.67 33.14 -8.54
N ILE A 237 3.32 34.27 -8.27
CA ILE A 237 4.67 34.57 -8.74
C ILE A 237 5.68 34.00 -7.75
N ALA A 238 5.45 34.25 -6.45
CA ALA A 238 6.32 33.80 -5.37
C ALA A 238 5.55 33.76 -4.04
N SER A 239 6.10 33.03 -3.07
CA SER A 239 5.66 33.08 -1.69
C SER A 239 6.84 32.96 -0.71
N VAL A 240 6.70 33.59 0.45
CA VAL A 240 7.72 33.63 1.51
C VAL A 240 7.07 33.26 2.83
N ALA A 241 7.60 32.25 3.52
CA ALA A 241 7.13 31.84 4.85
C ALA A 241 7.47 32.92 5.90
N ALA A 242 6.62 33.04 6.92
CA ALA A 242 6.86 33.95 8.03
C ALA A 242 8.16 33.57 8.77
N SER A 243 9.03 34.55 9.03
CA SER A 243 10.22 34.36 9.86
C SER A 243 9.88 34.31 11.36
N SER A 244 8.78 34.96 11.76
CA SER A 244 8.16 34.78 13.07
C SER A 244 6.66 35.07 13.01
N VAL A 245 5.92 34.43 13.92
CA VAL A 245 4.48 34.67 14.10
C VAL A 245 4.22 34.73 15.61
N ASP A 246 3.62 35.82 16.06
CA ASP A 246 3.07 35.98 17.40
C ASP A 246 1.53 36.13 17.33
N GLU A 247 0.88 36.31 18.49
CA GLU A 247 -0.58 36.40 18.60
C GLU A 247 -1.24 37.45 17.68
N GLN A 248 -0.52 38.48 17.25
CA GLN A 248 -1.09 39.58 16.46
C GLN A 248 -0.37 39.80 15.11
N LEU A 249 0.90 39.44 15.01
CA LEU A 249 1.76 39.77 13.87
C LEU A 249 2.39 38.52 13.25
N ALA A 250 2.40 38.51 11.92
CA ALA A 250 3.23 37.64 11.11
C ALA A 250 4.28 38.53 10.43
N VAL A 251 5.53 38.11 10.54
CA VAL A 251 6.70 38.86 10.11
C VAL A 251 7.39 38.12 8.97
N PHE A 252 7.76 38.85 7.93
CA PHE A 252 8.37 38.29 6.72
C PHE A 252 9.62 39.07 6.35
N ASP A 253 10.71 38.37 6.12
CA ASP A 253 11.96 38.94 5.62
C ASP A 253 12.07 38.64 4.12
N LEU A 254 11.98 39.69 3.31
CA LEU A 254 12.01 39.61 1.85
C LEU A 254 13.36 40.09 1.33
N GLU A 255 13.97 39.30 0.46
CA GLU A 255 15.11 39.75 -0.33
C GLU A 255 14.64 40.62 -1.50
N GLN A 256 15.33 41.74 -1.76
CA GLN A 256 15.01 42.64 -2.87
C GLN A 256 15.05 41.93 -4.24
N ALA A 257 15.82 40.84 -4.38
CA ALA A 257 15.88 40.02 -5.59
C ALA A 257 14.52 39.38 -5.93
N LEU A 258 13.74 38.97 -4.93
CA LEU A 258 12.40 38.39 -5.09
C LEU A 258 11.40 39.40 -5.70
N LEU A 259 11.65 40.70 -5.47
CA LEU A 259 10.88 41.79 -6.07
C LEU A 259 11.37 42.11 -7.50
N GLY A 260 12.60 41.75 -7.84
CA GLY A 260 13.20 41.95 -9.16
C GLY A 260 12.66 41.02 -10.24
N GLU A 261 12.30 39.79 -9.89
CA GLU A 261 11.69 38.81 -10.82
C GLU A 261 10.27 39.19 -11.27
N THR A 262 9.65 40.20 -10.63
CA THR A 262 8.35 40.74 -11.05
C THR A 262 8.43 41.70 -12.24
N GLN A 263 9.64 42.00 -12.76
CA GLN A 263 9.87 43.00 -13.81
C GLN A 263 9.43 42.61 -15.22
N GLU A 264 9.20 41.33 -15.54
CA GLU A 264 8.86 40.93 -16.92
C GLU A 264 7.42 41.27 -17.35
N GLN A 265 6.59 41.81 -16.47
CA GLN A 265 5.21 42.13 -16.81
C GLN A 265 4.84 43.54 -16.36
N ASP A 266 4.35 44.37 -17.28
CA ASP A 266 3.68 45.67 -17.06
C ASP A 266 2.37 45.56 -16.23
N ALA A 267 2.26 44.53 -15.39
CA ALA A 267 1.12 44.16 -14.58
C ALA A 267 1.46 44.37 -13.10
N ALA A 268 0.58 45.09 -12.38
CA ALA A 268 0.72 45.26 -10.94
C ALA A 268 0.70 43.89 -10.21
N VAL A 269 1.51 43.76 -9.16
CA VAL A 269 1.55 42.58 -8.29
C VAL A 269 0.80 42.88 -7.00
N ASP A 270 -0.09 41.97 -6.61
CA ASP A 270 -0.85 42.05 -5.36
C ASP A 270 -0.19 41.19 -4.28
N MET A 271 -0.11 41.71 -3.06
CA MET A 271 0.34 40.98 -1.88
C MET A 271 -0.86 40.41 -1.10
N SER A 272 -0.73 39.16 -0.65
CA SER A 272 -1.73 38.50 0.19
C SER A 272 -1.08 37.69 1.31
N LEU A 273 -1.73 37.58 2.46
CA LEU A 273 -1.37 36.65 3.52
C LEU A 273 -2.11 35.33 3.32
N ARG A 274 -1.38 34.21 3.23
CA ARG A 274 -1.91 32.85 3.17
C ARG A 274 -1.70 32.16 4.51
N LEU A 275 -2.77 31.58 5.07
CA LEU A 275 -2.69 30.62 6.17
C LEU A 275 -2.96 29.23 5.61
N ARG A 276 -2.06 28.27 5.85
CA ARG A 276 -2.15 26.88 5.37
C ARG A 276 -2.14 25.88 6.53
N ILE A 277 -3.06 24.92 6.46
CA ILE A 277 -3.10 23.75 7.36
C ILE A 277 -3.18 22.49 6.48
N GLY A 278 -2.06 21.77 6.35
CA GLY A 278 -1.96 20.62 5.44
C GLY A 278 -2.22 21.01 3.98
N LYS A 279 -3.32 20.52 3.39
CA LYS A 279 -3.75 20.85 2.02
C LYS A 279 -4.78 21.99 1.95
N ALA A 280 -5.34 22.41 3.08
CA ALA A 280 -6.30 23.51 3.10
C ALA A 280 -5.58 24.85 3.27
N MET A 281 -6.11 25.89 2.64
CA MET A 281 -5.57 27.24 2.72
C MET A 281 -6.66 28.30 2.65
N GLU A 282 -6.42 29.45 3.28
CA GLU A 282 -7.20 30.67 3.09
C GLU A 282 -6.25 31.84 2.80
N LEU A 283 -6.67 32.71 1.87
CA LEU A 283 -5.89 33.84 1.38
C LEU A 283 -6.58 35.16 1.75
N LYS A 284 -5.81 36.13 2.26
CA LYS A 284 -6.28 37.48 2.57
C LYS A 284 -5.45 38.52 1.85
N ARG A 285 -6.09 39.26 0.96
CA ARG A 285 -5.43 40.35 0.22
C ARG A 285 -5.06 41.49 1.17
N LEU A 286 -3.82 41.93 1.14
CA LEU A 286 -3.28 42.97 2.02
C LEU A 286 -3.44 44.38 1.42
N GLY A 287 -4.59 44.63 0.80
CA GLY A 287 -4.90 45.91 0.18
C GLY A 287 -5.24 46.99 1.21
N LEU A 288 -4.99 48.25 0.86
CA LEU A 288 -5.57 49.40 1.56
C LEU A 288 -6.96 49.66 0.95
N PRO A 289 -8.07 49.51 1.71
CA PRO A 289 -9.43 49.63 1.15
C PRO A 289 -9.72 50.98 0.47
N GLU A 290 -8.96 52.03 0.80
CA GLU A 290 -9.19 53.40 0.32
C GLU A 290 -7.90 54.18 -0.01
N SER A 291 -6.79 53.50 -0.34
CA SER A 291 -5.57 54.25 -0.65
C SER A 291 -5.67 54.93 -2.03
N LYS A 292 -5.68 56.27 -2.02
CA LYS A 292 -5.41 57.08 -3.22
C LYS A 292 -3.94 57.04 -3.64
N ILE A 293 -3.09 56.29 -2.93
CA ILE A 293 -1.64 56.26 -3.13
C ILE A 293 -1.19 54.82 -3.38
N LEU A 294 -0.58 54.58 -4.55
CA LEU A 294 -0.06 53.26 -4.93
C LEU A 294 1.47 53.25 -4.80
N PRO A 295 2.06 52.32 -4.03
CA PRO A 295 3.49 52.08 -4.07
C PRO A 295 3.88 51.48 -5.42
N TYR A 296 5.00 51.91 -5.99
CA TYR A 296 5.59 51.35 -7.20
C TYR A 296 7.12 51.50 -7.15
N PHE A 297 7.83 50.63 -7.86
CA PHE A 297 9.27 50.77 -8.01
C PHE A 297 9.61 51.57 -9.27
N THR A 298 10.48 52.55 -9.14
CA THR A 298 11.01 53.30 -10.29
C THR A 298 12.02 52.46 -11.07
N LYS A 299 12.36 52.88 -12.29
CA LYS A 299 13.48 52.31 -13.07
C LYS A 299 14.84 52.33 -12.34
N HIS A 300 14.95 53.11 -11.26
CA HIS A 300 16.14 53.21 -10.40
C HIS A 300 16.01 52.36 -9.11
N LYS A 301 15.01 51.47 -9.03
CA LYS A 301 14.75 50.60 -7.87
C LYS A 301 14.35 51.32 -6.57
N ASN A 302 14.02 52.61 -6.63
CA ASN A 302 13.44 53.33 -5.50
C ASN A 302 11.96 52.99 -5.33
N LEU A 303 11.53 52.70 -4.11
CA LEU A 303 10.12 52.64 -3.74
C LEU A 303 9.54 54.07 -3.75
N SER A 304 8.60 54.30 -4.66
CA SER A 304 7.92 55.58 -4.84
C SER A 304 6.42 55.43 -4.67
N PHE A 305 5.73 56.54 -4.44
CA PHE A 305 4.30 56.58 -4.17
C PHE A 305 3.61 57.45 -5.21
N ASN A 306 2.64 56.90 -5.95
CA ASN A 306 1.87 57.65 -6.93
C ASN A 306 0.46 57.92 -6.41
N ARG A 307 0.05 59.19 -6.39
CA ARG A 307 -1.31 59.58 -6.01
C ARG A 307 -2.20 59.45 -7.25
N ARG A 308 -3.25 58.62 -7.18
CA ARG A 308 -4.32 58.63 -8.20
C ARG A 308 -4.94 60.03 -8.20
N GLY A 309 -4.86 60.69 -9.36
CA GLY A 309 -5.67 61.87 -9.67
C GLY A 309 -7.15 61.52 -9.67
#